data_AF-A0A6M0SL60-F1
#
_entry.id   AF-A0A6M0SL60-F1
#
_cell.length_a   1.000
_cell.length_b   1.000
_cell.length_c   1.000
_cell.angle_alpha   90.00
_cell.angle_beta   90.00
_cell.angle_gamma   90.00
#
_symmetry.space_group_name_H-M   'P 1'
#
loop_
_entity.id
_entity.type
_entity.pdbx_description
1 polymer ?
#
loop_
_entity_poly.entity_id
_entity_poly.type
_entity_poly.pdbx_seq_one_letter_code
_entity_poly.pdbx_strand_id
1 'polypeptide(L)' 'MKPETRYADFQGAGVVQRTESLPENLWKARDKQQFDYLDNLIGGRPEGTTWNHSEIPGQMELTPFGIHNVTNHKGG' A
#
# COMPACT_ATOMS: atom_id res chain seq x y z
N MET A 1 10.18 -5.63 8.98
CA MET A 1 10.74 -5.49 7.63
C MET A 1 10.92 -6.90 7.09
N LYS A 2 10.59 -7.14 5.81
CA LYS A 2 10.74 -8.47 5.21
C LYS A 2 12.24 -8.83 5.18
N PRO A 3 12.63 -10.09 5.38
CA PRO A 3 14.03 -10.50 5.27
C PRO A 3 14.59 -10.07 3.91
N GLU A 4 15.78 -9.48 3.91
CA GLU A 4 16.52 -9.05 2.71
C GLU A 4 15.96 -7.83 1.93
N THR A 5 14.86 -7.22 2.38
CA THR A 5 14.31 -6.01 1.74
C THR A 5 14.16 -4.82 2.70
N ARG A 6 14.03 -3.61 2.15
CA ARG A 6 13.68 -2.40 2.92
C ARG A 6 12.16 -2.15 2.96
N TYR A 7 11.36 -3.14 2.58
CA TYR A 7 9.90 -3.04 2.64
C TYR A 7 9.39 -3.42 4.03
N ALA A 8 8.35 -2.72 4.47
CA ALA A 8 7.61 -3.12 5.65
C ALA A 8 6.97 -4.49 5.40
N ASP A 9 6.95 -5.33 6.45
CA ASP A 9 6.26 -6.62 6.39
C ASP A 9 4.89 -6.49 7.03
N PHE A 10 4.01 -5.71 6.40
CA PHE A 10 2.64 -5.54 6.90
C PHE A 10 1.85 -6.84 6.80
N GLN A 11 2.13 -7.67 5.79
CA GLN A 11 1.51 -8.98 5.63
C GLN A 11 1.92 -9.93 6.76
N GLY A 12 3.22 -10.07 7.05
CA GLY A 12 3.71 -10.88 8.16
C GLY A 12 3.27 -10.36 9.53
N ALA A 13 3.03 -9.05 9.67
CA ALA A 13 2.43 -8.45 10.86
C ALA A 13 0.90 -8.66 10.97
N GLY A 14 0.24 -9.19 9.94
CA GLY A 14 -1.20 -9.46 9.94
C GLY A 14 -2.08 -8.21 9.93
N VAL A 15 -1.55 -7.07 9.46
CA VAL A 15 -2.26 -5.76 9.47
C VAL A 15 -2.76 -5.33 8.10
N VAL A 16 -2.50 -6.10 7.05
CA VAL A 16 -3.04 -5.84 5.71
C VAL A 16 -4.53 -6.16 5.72
N GLN A 17 -5.34 -5.14 5.43
CA GLN A 17 -6.79 -5.29 5.34
C GLN A 17 -7.24 -5.72 3.95
N ARG A 18 -6.54 -5.24 2.91
CA ARG A 18 -6.82 -5.54 1.50
C ARG A 18 -5.54 -5.50 0.68
N THR A 19 -5.52 -6.27 -0.40
CA THR A 19 -4.46 -6.21 -1.42
C THR A 19 -5.13 -6.03 -2.76
N GLU A 20 -4.73 -5.00 -3.50
CA GLU A 20 -5.28 -4.65 -4.81
C GLU A 20 -4.15 -4.43 -5.81
N SER A 21 -4.45 -4.64 -7.09
CA SER A 21 -3.49 -4.43 -8.18
C SER A 21 -3.87 -3.20 -9.01
N LEU A 22 -2.92 -2.31 -9.21
CA LEU A 22 -3.03 -1.20 -10.15
C LEU A 22 -2.94 -1.72 -11.58
N PRO A 23 -3.66 -1.11 -12.54
CA PRO A 23 -3.39 -1.32 -13.96
C PRO A 23 -1.97 -0.82 -14.32
N GLU A 24 -1.34 -1.46 -15.30
CA GLU A 24 0.08 -1.26 -15.62
C GLU A 24 0.42 0.20 -15.95
N ASN A 25 -0.51 0.92 -16.60
CA ASN A 25 -0.36 2.34 -16.90
C ASN A 25 -0.27 3.24 -15.66
N LEU A 26 -0.69 2.76 -14.49
CA LEU A 26 -0.61 3.48 -13.22
C LEU A 26 0.58 3.06 -12.35
N TRP A 27 1.35 2.03 -12.71
CA TRP A 27 2.48 1.56 -11.89
C TRP A 27 3.55 2.62 -11.65
N LYS A 28 3.75 3.53 -12.61
CA LYS A 28 4.70 4.65 -12.53
C LYS A 28 4.02 6.01 -12.34
N ALA A 29 2.71 6.01 -12.11
CA ALA A 29 1.97 7.22 -11.78
C ALA A 29 2.35 7.70 -10.37
N ARG A 30 2.01 8.95 -10.05
CA ARG A 30 2.20 9.48 -8.70
C ARG A 30 1.26 8.80 -7.72
N ASP A 31 1.67 8.66 -6.47
CA ASP A 31 0.87 8.06 -5.40
C ASP A 31 -0.55 8.58 -5.35
N LYS A 32 -0.75 9.90 -5.47
CA LYS A 32 -2.10 10.48 -5.50
C LYS A 32 -3.00 9.81 -6.55
N GLN A 33 -2.50 9.61 -7.77
CA GLN A 33 -3.29 9.01 -8.85
C GLN A 33 -3.53 7.52 -8.61
N GLN A 34 -2.53 6.80 -8.09
CA GLN A 34 -2.67 5.40 -7.72
C GLN A 34 -3.71 5.23 -6.60
N PHE A 35 -3.63 6.09 -5.59
CA PHE A 35 -4.47 6.09 -4.41
C PHE A 35 -5.91 6.48 -4.75
N ASP A 36 -6.10 7.53 -5.56
CA ASP A 36 -7.43 7.92 -6.04
C ASP A 36 -8.10 6.78 -6.83
N TYR A 37 -7.34 6.05 -7.66
CA TYR A 37 -7.85 4.88 -8.38
C TYR A 37 -8.31 3.77 -7.42
N LEU A 38 -7.49 3.42 -6.43
CA LEU A 38 -7.79 2.38 -5.48
C LEU A 38 -8.96 2.75 -4.56
N ASP A 39 -9.03 4.01 -4.13
CA ASP A 39 -10.14 4.51 -3.32
C ASP A 39 -11.45 4.42 -4.11
N ASN A 40 -11.45 4.80 -5.39
CA ASN A 40 -12.61 4.61 -6.27
C ASN A 40 -12.97 3.14 -6.46
N LEU A 41 -11.98 2.24 -6.60
CA LEU A 41 -12.18 0.80 -6.78
C LEU A 41 -12.93 0.18 -5.59
N ILE A 42 -12.61 0.60 -4.36
CA ILE A 42 -13.21 0.02 -3.15
C ILE A 42 -14.41 0.81 -2.60
N GLY A 43 -14.84 1.87 -3.28
CA GLY A 43 -15.98 2.70 -2.85
C GLY A 43 -15.64 3.74 -1.75
N GLY A 44 -14.38 4.14 -1.67
CA GLY A 44 -13.84 5.10 -0.69
C GLY A 44 -12.87 4.43 0.29
N ARG A 45 -11.81 5.15 0.66
CA ARG A 45 -10.85 4.63 1.64
C ARG A 45 -11.46 4.59 3.04
N PRO A 46 -11.39 3.45 3.76
CA PRO A 46 -11.75 3.40 5.17
C PRO A 46 -10.93 4.38 6.00
N GLU A 47 -11.58 5.05 6.96
CA GLU A 47 -10.91 5.99 7.86
C GLU A 47 -9.76 5.31 8.63
N GLY A 48 -8.65 6.03 8.80
CA GLY A 48 -7.48 5.54 9.53
C GLY A 48 -6.62 4.54 8.75
N THR A 49 -6.80 4.40 7.43
CA THR A 49 -6.00 3.51 6.56
C THR A 49 -5.23 4.26 5.48
N THR A 50 -4.21 3.62 4.92
CA THR A 50 -3.44 4.10 3.76
C THR A 50 -3.00 2.94 2.88
N TRP A 51 -2.73 3.23 1.62
CA TRP A 51 -2.11 2.27 0.71
C TRP A 51 -0.60 2.28 0.91
N ASN A 52 -0.02 1.08 1.00
CA ASN A 52 1.41 0.81 1.02
C ASN A 52 1.82 0.14 -0.30
N HIS A 53 2.95 0.55 -0.86
CA HIS A 53 3.56 -0.19 -1.98
C HIS A 53 4.18 -1.48 -1.46
N SER A 54 3.82 -2.61 -2.07
CA SER A 54 4.52 -3.87 -1.85
C SER A 54 5.80 -3.93 -2.68
N GLU A 55 6.57 -5.00 -2.49
CA GLU A 55 7.73 -5.31 -3.34
C GLU A 55 7.34 -5.78 -4.75
N ILE A 56 6.07 -6.11 -4.97
CA ILE A 56 5.52 -6.52 -6.26
C ILE A 56 5.04 -5.27 -7.00
N PRO A 57 5.58 -4.95 -8.19
CA PRO A 57 5.16 -3.78 -8.96
C PRO A 57 3.65 -3.73 -9.20
N GLY A 58 3.04 -2.60 -8.87
CA GLY A 58 1.60 -2.39 -9.05
C GLY A 58 0.71 -3.00 -7.96
N GLN A 59 1.24 -3.84 -7.07
CA GLN A 59 0.47 -4.39 -5.95
C GLN A 59 0.53 -3.43 -4.75
N MET A 60 -0.66 -3.12 -4.23
CA MET A 60 -0.90 -2.13 -3.20
C MET A 60 -1.65 -2.77 -2.02
N GLU A 61 -1.16 -2.53 -0.82
CA GLU A 61 -1.70 -3.10 0.42
C GLU A 61 -2.39 -2.01 1.23
N LEU A 62 -3.67 -2.18 1.57
CA LEU A 62 -4.38 -1.29 2.48
C LEU A 62 -4.02 -1.64 3.92
N THR A 63 -3.45 -0.68 4.65
CA THR A 63 -2.95 -0.89 6.02
C THR A 63 -3.37 0.26 6.94
N PRO A 64 -3.43 0.05 8.28
CA PRO A 64 -3.67 1.14 9.23
C PRO A 64 -2.59 2.23 9.15
N PHE A 65 -3.00 3.49 8.98
CA PHE A 65 -2.11 4.64 8.82
C PHE A 65 -1.14 4.81 10.01
N GLY A 66 -1.63 4.57 11.24
CA GLY A 66 -0.81 4.69 12.44
C GLY A 66 0.39 3.74 12.44
N ILE A 67 0.20 2.49 12.00
CA ILE A 67 1.26 1.47 11.91
C ILE A 67 2.19 1.79 10.73
N HIS A 68 1.62 2.25 9.62
CA HIS A 68 2.37 2.69 8.46
C HIS A 68 3.35 3.84 8.78
N ASN A 69 2.89 4.86 9.50
CA ASN A 69 3.65 6.08 9.79
C ASN A 69 4.84 5.89 10.76
N VAL A 70 4.84 4.80 11.54
CA VAL A 70 5.93 4.49 12.51
C VAL A 70 6.86 3.39 12.02
N THR A 71 6.54 2.75 10.90
CA THR A 71 7.36 1.70 10.31
C THR A 71 8.35 2.32 9.33
N ASN A 72 9.65 2.24 9.60
CA ASN A 72 10.66 2.62 8.59
C ASN A 72 10.56 1.65 7.40
N HIS A 73 10.18 2.17 6.24
CA HIS A 73 10.13 1.42 4.99
C HIS A 73 10.47 2.31 3.79
N LYS A 74 10.92 1.70 2.68
CA LYS A 74 10.91 2.35 1.37
C LYS A 74 9.53 2.13 0.72
N GLY A 75 8.60 3.04 0.96
CA GLY A 75 7.43 3.30 0.11
C GLY A 75 7.72 4.57 -0.70
N GLY A 76 7.07 4.74 -1.86
CA GLY A 76 7.29 5.85 -2.79
C GLY A 76 7.32 7.25 -2.15
#